data_AF-A0A5N5JVJ5-F1
#
_entry.id   AF-A0A5N5JVJ5-F1
#
_cell.length_a   1.000
_cell.length_b   1.000
_cell.length_c   1.000
_cell.angle_alpha   90.00
_cell.angle_beta   90.00
_cell.angle_gamma   90.00
#
_symmetry.space_group_name_H-M   'P 1'
#
loop_
_entity.id
_entity.type
_entity.pdbx_description
1 polymer ?
#
loop_
_entity_poly.entity_id
_entity_poly.type
_entity_poly.pdbx_seq_one_letter_code
_entity_poly.pdbx_strand_id
1 'polypeptide(L)'
;MEIFGTVHVWISSEKIAHDLLSKRAPIYSDRPTIPNLPDNRTSGDYLALMGRNDLWKRQRRLCQHLMNASVSDSLHDYPTKERARFLYLMMHEPANYLEWVEQFTSRTISRLSWGSPHPAPVLRKTTFGLLETISPSGALPNIISWLALVPEVLSPWKKKEKARHQMEEKLLTGNVEYVKRMMEDCQAEPSFTRTFLQAKGAENMSANEIADATHVVGIMAIAGALTIGSPIQSYILAMCHYPQWQARLQMEIDGTLGGRCPEWQDREKLPLLRAVVKEVLRWRPPVPTGIPHALEKDDIYDGYHIPAGATVHALEWGITRDESTYPDAETFNPERWLLSQYPTYREPLTTYPNLQGYSQFGFGRRTCQGLPIVEQDLFLTMGGMAWALNIRKKRDAATGKEIPVHWDDYTPLLIAKPVKFQFEALVRDSEKTRLVTEMFADVDDTLCDSSVGEDGDGKSEKDFFINVRDTPSPPPPGPHYEKMERQRRSDSFSADETGLNHARAEKGKKGSISAESWTDSLLVAQGPLVVR
;
A
#
# COMPACT_ATOMS: atom_id res chain seq x y z
N MET A 1 7.62 21.43 14.71
CA MET A 1 7.39 20.81 16.04
C MET A 1 8.67 20.10 16.46
N GLU A 2 9.07 20.18 17.72
CA GLU A 2 10.21 19.42 18.24
C GLU A 2 9.71 18.19 19.01
N ILE A 3 10.24 17.02 18.68
CA ILE A 3 9.90 15.74 19.34
C ILE A 3 11.21 15.07 19.75
N PHE A 4 11.42 14.86 21.05
CA PHE A 4 12.63 14.22 21.61
C PHE A 4 13.96 14.74 20.99
N GLY A 5 14.07 16.06 20.82
CA GLY A 5 15.28 16.71 20.27
C GLY A 5 15.41 16.67 18.75
N THR A 6 14.40 16.19 18.02
CA THR A 6 14.35 16.21 16.56
C THR A 6 13.30 17.20 16.08
N VAL A 7 13.65 18.05 15.10
CA VAL A 7 12.70 18.97 14.48
C VAL A 7 11.91 18.24 13.39
N HIS A 8 10.59 18.28 13.50
CA HIS A 8 9.64 17.75 12.52
C HIS A 8 8.90 18.90 11.82
N VAL A 9 8.89 18.86 10.49
CA VAL A 9 8.13 19.76 9.61
C VAL A 9 7.03 18.97 8.93
N TRP A 10 5.79 19.40 9.09
CA TRP A 10 4.61 18.78 8.47
C TRP A 10 4.04 19.71 7.41
N ILE A 11 3.99 19.23 6.17
CA ILE A 11 3.56 20.00 5.00
C ILE A 11 2.21 19.47 4.55
N SER A 12 1.16 20.28 4.65
CA SER A 12 -0.20 19.94 4.18
C SER A 12 -0.58 20.58 2.84
N SER A 13 0.29 21.42 2.26
CA SER A 13 0.07 22.03 0.94
C SER A 13 0.88 21.29 -0.13
N GLU A 14 0.22 20.86 -1.21
CA GLU A 14 0.89 20.21 -2.35
C GLU A 14 1.93 21.14 -2.99
N LYS A 15 1.62 22.44 -3.07
CA LYS A 15 2.54 23.46 -3.61
C LYS A 15 3.83 23.53 -2.80
N ILE A 16 3.72 23.61 -1.47
CA ILE A 16 4.89 23.66 -0.58
C ILE A 16 5.68 22.35 -0.68
N ALA A 17 5.00 21.20 -0.70
CA ALA A 17 5.63 19.90 -0.86
C ALA A 17 6.42 19.82 -2.18
N HIS A 18 5.86 20.33 -3.28
CA HIS A 18 6.54 20.41 -4.56
C HIS A 18 7.74 21.38 -4.52
N ASP A 19 7.61 22.55 -3.92
CA ASP A 19 8.71 23.52 -3.83
C ASP A 19 9.90 22.96 -3.04
N LEU A 20 9.66 22.32 -1.90
CA LEU A 20 10.71 21.77 -1.05
C LEU A 20 11.24 20.43 -1.58
N LEU A 21 10.36 19.46 -1.82
CA LEU A 21 10.76 18.07 -2.10
C LEU A 21 11.09 17.84 -3.58
N SER A 22 10.55 18.64 -4.50
CA SER A 22 10.87 18.55 -5.95
C SER A 22 11.89 19.61 -6.38
N LYS A 23 11.60 20.90 -6.20
CA LYS A 23 12.51 21.97 -6.71
C LYS A 23 13.80 22.06 -5.90
N ARG A 24 13.72 21.88 -4.57
CA ARG A 24 14.89 21.82 -3.66
C ARG A 24 15.33 20.38 -3.34
N ALA A 25 14.97 19.42 -4.20
CA ALA A 25 15.35 18.02 -4.06
C ALA A 25 16.83 17.75 -3.72
N PRO A 26 17.85 18.51 -4.19
CA PRO A 26 19.24 18.28 -3.81
C PRO A 26 19.53 18.29 -2.30
N ILE A 27 18.71 18.96 -1.47
CA ILE A 27 18.86 19.02 -0.02
C ILE A 27 17.69 18.39 0.76
N TYR A 28 16.52 18.19 0.13
CA TYR A 28 15.34 17.55 0.74
C TYR A 28 15.14 16.08 0.37
N SER A 29 16.10 15.44 -0.30
CA SER A 29 15.95 14.04 -0.76
C SER A 29 16.62 13.01 0.14
N ASP A 30 17.11 13.35 1.33
CA ASP A 30 17.68 12.35 2.24
C ASP A 30 16.59 11.63 3.06
N ARG A 31 16.96 10.62 3.85
CA ARG A 31 16.04 9.86 4.71
C ARG A 31 16.49 9.89 6.17
N PRO A 32 15.59 10.08 7.15
CA PRO A 32 15.98 10.01 8.56
C PRO A 32 16.40 8.59 8.95
N THR A 33 17.14 8.48 10.05
CA THR A 33 17.44 7.18 10.67
C THR A 33 16.17 6.60 11.28
N ILE A 34 15.94 5.30 11.08
CA ILE A 34 14.88 4.54 11.76
C ILE A 34 15.55 3.76 12.91
N PRO A 35 15.34 4.16 14.18
CA PRO A 35 16.13 3.63 15.30
C PRO A 35 16.04 2.12 15.50
N ASN A 36 14.92 1.49 15.12
CA ASN A 36 14.75 0.05 15.28
C ASN A 36 15.39 -0.80 14.16
N LEU A 37 15.88 -0.18 13.09
CA LEU A 37 16.64 -0.87 12.03
C LEU A 37 18.15 -0.82 12.33
N PRO A 38 18.92 -1.88 12.02
CA PRO A 38 20.37 -1.87 12.23
C PRO A 38 21.07 -0.81 11.38
N ASP A 39 20.69 -0.73 10.11
CA ASP A 39 21.09 0.34 9.19
C ASP A 39 20.06 0.46 8.06
N ASN A 40 19.29 1.55 8.07
CA ASN A 40 18.42 1.88 6.94
C ASN A 40 19.10 2.81 5.93
N ARG A 41 20.21 3.45 6.28
CA ARG A 41 20.78 4.56 5.50
C ARG A 41 21.81 4.11 4.49
N THR A 42 22.58 3.04 4.77
CA THR A 42 23.72 2.64 3.93
C THR A 42 23.76 1.16 3.52
N SER A 43 22.98 0.29 4.14
CA SER A 43 23.04 -1.17 3.95
C SER A 43 22.80 -1.65 2.52
N GLY A 44 21.86 -1.04 1.81
CA GLY A 44 21.38 -1.55 0.53
C GLY A 44 19.97 -2.14 0.57
N ASP A 45 19.48 -2.49 1.76
CA ASP A 45 18.34 -3.41 1.90
C ASP A 45 17.01 -2.76 1.52
N TYR A 46 16.83 -1.48 1.86
CA TYR A 46 15.54 -0.81 1.77
C TYR A 46 15.61 0.47 0.94
N LEU A 47 15.63 0.35 -0.38
CA LEU A 47 15.73 1.49 -1.33
C LEU A 47 14.82 2.68 -1.00
N ALA A 48 13.59 2.43 -0.54
CA ALA A 48 12.63 3.47 -0.18
C ALA A 48 13.01 4.27 1.08
N LEU A 49 13.72 3.62 2.01
CA LEU A 49 14.15 4.14 3.32
C LEU A 49 15.63 4.56 3.34
N MET A 50 16.36 4.30 2.26
CA MET A 50 17.79 4.55 2.15
C MET A 50 18.16 6.03 2.04
N GLY A 51 19.20 6.39 2.79
CA GLY A 51 19.83 7.70 2.71
C GLY A 51 20.39 7.98 1.32
N ARG A 52 20.57 9.26 0.99
CA ARG A 52 21.06 9.67 -0.33
C ARG A 52 22.57 9.42 -0.42
N ASN A 53 22.95 8.33 -1.08
CA ASN A 53 24.34 7.97 -1.36
C ASN A 53 24.46 7.40 -2.79
N ASP A 54 25.65 6.98 -3.21
CA ASP A 54 25.86 6.44 -4.56
C ASP A 54 25.24 5.05 -4.75
N LEU A 55 25.16 4.24 -3.70
CA LEU A 55 24.44 2.96 -3.69
C LEU A 55 22.95 3.18 -4.01
N TRP A 56 22.31 4.14 -3.33
CA TRP A 56 20.91 4.52 -3.58
C TRP A 56 20.70 4.95 -5.04
N LYS A 57 21.59 5.78 -5.61
CA LYS A 57 21.49 6.21 -7.01
C LYS A 57 21.61 5.04 -7.98
N ARG A 58 22.48 4.07 -7.67
CA ARG A 58 22.71 2.87 -8.49
C ARG A 58 21.49 1.95 -8.43
N GLN A 59 21.03 1.61 -7.23
CA GLN A 59 19.85 0.77 -7.03
C GLN A 59 18.57 1.39 -7.61
N ARG A 60 18.38 2.72 -7.48
CA ARG A 60 17.23 3.40 -8.09
C ARG A 60 17.24 3.32 -9.62
N ARG A 61 18.41 3.42 -10.24
CA ARG A 61 18.56 3.22 -11.70
C ARG A 61 18.23 1.79 -12.11
N LEU A 62 18.69 0.81 -11.35
CA LEU A 62 18.37 -0.60 -11.58
C LEU A 62 16.86 -0.85 -11.46
N CYS A 63 16.23 -0.36 -10.38
CA CYS A 63 14.78 -0.45 -10.17
C CYS A 63 13.99 0.13 -11.37
N GLN A 64 14.37 1.33 -11.83
CA GLN A 64 13.73 1.95 -13.00
C GLN A 64 13.91 1.11 -14.27
N HIS A 65 15.10 0.53 -14.48
CA HIS A 65 15.37 -0.32 -15.64
C HIS A 65 14.50 -1.59 -15.63
N LEU A 66 14.44 -2.30 -14.49
CA LEU A 66 13.64 -3.52 -14.33
C LEU A 66 12.15 -3.24 -14.50
N MET A 67 11.67 -2.14 -13.92
CA MET A 67 10.29 -1.69 -14.09
C MET A 67 9.97 -1.39 -15.56
N ASN A 68 10.82 -0.62 -16.24
CA ASN A 68 10.60 -0.27 -17.65
C ASN A 68 10.57 -1.50 -18.55
N ALA A 69 11.47 -2.47 -18.33
CA ALA A 69 11.50 -3.73 -19.07
C ALA A 69 10.17 -4.49 -18.89
N SER A 70 9.73 -4.71 -17.65
CA SER A 70 8.48 -5.43 -17.39
C SER A 70 7.24 -4.69 -17.91
N VAL A 71 7.19 -3.36 -17.79
CA VAL A 71 6.08 -2.56 -18.36
C VAL A 71 6.02 -2.67 -19.88
N SER A 72 7.17 -2.75 -20.55
CA SER A 72 7.22 -2.93 -22.01
C SER A 72 6.61 -4.27 -22.42
N ASP A 73 6.70 -5.27 -21.55
CA ASP A 73 6.08 -6.59 -21.69
C ASP A 73 4.72 -6.68 -20.98
N SER A 74 4.04 -5.54 -20.75
CA SER A 74 2.71 -5.47 -20.11
C SER A 74 2.62 -6.18 -18.74
N LEU A 75 3.71 -6.15 -17.98
CA LEU A 75 3.86 -6.83 -16.69
C LEU A 75 3.62 -8.36 -16.78
N HIS A 76 3.92 -8.94 -17.95
CA HIS A 76 3.80 -10.38 -18.25
C HIS A 76 2.40 -10.95 -17.98
N ASP A 77 1.38 -10.09 -18.02
CA ASP A 77 -0.02 -10.40 -17.74
C ASP A 77 -0.29 -10.96 -16.32
N TYR A 78 0.70 -10.92 -15.41
CA TYR A 78 0.54 -11.44 -14.05
C TYR A 78 -0.57 -10.75 -13.24
N PRO A 79 -0.76 -9.41 -13.32
CA PRO A 79 -1.91 -8.75 -12.70
C PRO A 79 -3.27 -9.31 -13.15
N THR A 80 -3.42 -9.61 -14.45
CA THR A 80 -4.64 -10.18 -15.02
C THR A 80 -4.91 -11.57 -14.47
N LYS A 81 -3.88 -12.43 -14.46
CA LYS A 81 -3.95 -13.79 -13.95
C LYS A 81 -4.36 -13.83 -12.48
N GLU A 82 -3.69 -13.05 -11.64
CA GLU A 82 -4.01 -13.00 -10.22
C GLU A 82 -5.36 -12.32 -9.94
N ARG A 83 -5.80 -11.39 -10.80
CA ARG A 83 -7.14 -10.81 -10.74
C ARG A 83 -8.23 -11.85 -11.00
N ALA A 84 -8.05 -12.75 -11.97
CA ALA A 84 -9.00 -13.85 -12.21
C ALA A 84 -9.17 -14.73 -10.95
N ARG A 85 -8.06 -15.16 -10.35
CA ARG A 85 -8.05 -15.91 -9.09
C ARG A 85 -8.70 -15.13 -7.94
N PHE A 86 -8.39 -13.85 -7.81
CA PHE A 86 -8.98 -12.99 -6.78
C PHE A 86 -10.51 -12.91 -6.90
N LEU A 87 -11.06 -12.71 -8.11
CA LEU A 87 -12.51 -12.67 -8.31
C LEU A 87 -13.18 -14.00 -7.95
N TYR A 88 -12.56 -15.13 -8.32
CA TYR A 88 -13.06 -16.45 -7.96
C TYR A 88 -13.16 -16.62 -6.43
N LEU A 89 -12.11 -16.27 -5.70
CA LEU A 89 -12.08 -16.36 -4.23
C LEU A 89 -13.08 -15.40 -3.57
N MET A 90 -13.19 -14.17 -4.07
CA MET A 90 -14.16 -13.19 -3.59
C MET A 90 -15.60 -13.62 -3.84
N MET A 91 -15.88 -14.32 -4.94
CA MET A 91 -17.20 -14.86 -5.26
C MET A 91 -17.64 -15.98 -4.29
N HIS A 92 -16.70 -16.84 -3.88
CA HIS A 92 -17.01 -18.01 -3.04
C HIS A 92 -16.92 -17.71 -1.54
N GLU A 93 -15.91 -16.96 -1.11
CA GLU A 93 -15.62 -16.71 0.29
C GLU A 93 -15.35 -15.21 0.58
N PRO A 94 -16.32 -14.29 0.32
CA PRO A 94 -16.09 -12.85 0.48
C PRO A 94 -15.76 -12.42 1.91
N ALA A 95 -16.14 -13.20 2.92
CA ALA A 95 -15.80 -12.93 4.32
C ALA A 95 -14.28 -12.97 4.61
N ASN A 96 -13.50 -13.63 3.74
CA ASN A 96 -12.05 -13.76 3.81
C ASN A 96 -11.33 -12.70 2.95
N TYR A 97 -12.00 -11.63 2.53
CA TYR A 97 -11.45 -10.60 1.61
C TYR A 97 -10.07 -10.07 2.00
N LEU A 98 -9.75 -9.92 3.29
CA LEU A 98 -8.42 -9.46 3.72
C LEU A 98 -7.32 -10.41 3.23
N GLU A 99 -7.52 -11.72 3.38
CA GLU A 99 -6.60 -12.74 2.89
C GLU A 99 -6.54 -12.73 1.37
N TRP A 100 -7.67 -12.58 0.67
CA TRP A 100 -7.71 -12.55 -0.80
C TRP A 100 -7.01 -11.35 -1.38
N VAL A 101 -7.20 -10.18 -0.78
CA VAL A 101 -6.48 -8.96 -1.17
C VAL A 101 -4.98 -9.12 -0.96
N GLU A 102 -4.56 -9.65 0.19
CA GLU A 102 -3.13 -9.85 0.47
C GLU A 102 -2.51 -10.94 -0.41
N GLN A 103 -3.26 -12.00 -0.74
CA GLN A 103 -2.82 -13.01 -1.70
C GLN A 103 -2.70 -12.40 -3.11
N PHE A 104 -3.67 -11.61 -3.56
CA PHE A 104 -3.62 -10.93 -4.86
C PHE A 104 -2.33 -10.11 -5.00
N THR A 105 -2.06 -9.22 -4.04
CA THR A 105 -0.89 -8.33 -4.11
C THR A 105 0.42 -9.08 -3.98
N SER A 106 0.53 -9.99 -3.01
CA SER A 106 1.77 -10.74 -2.76
C SER A 106 2.10 -11.76 -3.84
N ARG A 107 1.10 -12.43 -4.44
CA ARG A 107 1.32 -13.37 -5.54
C ARG A 107 1.69 -12.65 -6.81
N THR A 108 1.01 -11.54 -7.14
CA THR A 108 1.34 -10.71 -8.31
C THR A 108 2.79 -10.23 -8.26
N ILE A 109 3.21 -9.63 -7.15
CA ILE A 109 4.57 -9.13 -7.04
C ILE A 109 5.62 -10.25 -6.93
N SER A 110 5.26 -11.42 -6.38
CA SER A 110 6.18 -12.58 -6.35
C SER A 110 6.44 -13.10 -7.77
N ARG A 111 5.39 -13.18 -8.62
CA ARG A 111 5.56 -13.53 -10.04
C ARG A 111 6.41 -12.49 -10.77
N LEU A 112 6.13 -11.20 -10.59
CA LEU A 112 6.95 -10.14 -11.18
C LEU A 112 8.41 -10.20 -10.71
N SER A 113 8.66 -10.57 -9.46
CA SER A 113 10.01 -10.58 -8.88
C SER A 113 10.81 -11.83 -9.27
N TRP A 114 10.18 -13.00 -9.26
CA TRP A 114 10.85 -14.30 -9.35
C TRP A 114 10.18 -15.33 -10.28
N GLY A 115 9.15 -14.93 -11.03
CA GLY A 115 8.46 -15.79 -12.00
C GLY A 115 7.50 -16.80 -11.37
N SER A 116 7.36 -16.80 -10.03
CA SER A 116 6.54 -17.77 -9.30
C SER A 116 5.75 -17.08 -8.18
N PRO A 117 4.50 -17.51 -7.90
CA PRO A 117 3.71 -17.02 -6.77
C PRO A 117 4.12 -17.69 -5.45
N HIS A 118 4.91 -18.76 -5.48
CA HIS A 118 5.25 -19.57 -4.29
C HIS A 118 5.86 -18.76 -3.13
N PRO A 119 6.71 -17.74 -3.36
CA PRO A 119 7.29 -16.93 -2.28
C PRO A 119 6.27 -16.10 -1.46
N ALA A 120 5.04 -15.93 -1.97
CA ALA A 120 4.06 -15.00 -1.41
C ALA A 120 3.74 -15.18 0.09
N PRO A 121 3.55 -16.40 0.65
CA PRO A 121 3.25 -16.55 2.08
C PRO A 121 4.39 -16.06 2.99
N VAL A 122 5.63 -16.40 2.63
CA VAL A 122 6.83 -15.99 3.38
C VAL A 122 7.06 -14.49 3.22
N LEU A 123 6.92 -13.97 1.99
CA LEU A 123 7.02 -12.54 1.70
C LEU A 123 6.03 -11.71 2.51
N ARG A 124 4.76 -12.14 2.62
CA ARG A 124 3.76 -11.44 3.44
C ARG A 124 4.18 -11.36 4.91
N LYS A 125 4.65 -12.49 5.46
CA LYS A 125 5.10 -12.57 6.86
C LYS A 125 6.28 -11.64 7.15
N THR A 126 7.31 -11.64 6.30
CA THR A 126 8.48 -10.76 6.46
C THR A 126 8.13 -9.30 6.25
N THR A 127 7.27 -8.98 5.26
CA THR A 127 6.81 -7.62 4.98
C THR A 127 5.98 -7.04 6.13
N PHE A 128 5.04 -7.80 6.68
CA PHE A 128 4.25 -7.34 7.83
C PHE A 128 5.15 -7.11 9.06
N GLY A 129 6.09 -8.03 9.32
CA GLY A 129 7.10 -7.82 10.36
C GLY A 129 7.93 -6.56 10.15
N LEU A 130 8.29 -6.22 8.90
CA LEU A 130 9.01 -5.00 8.59
C LEU A 130 8.15 -3.76 8.86
N LEU A 131 6.86 -3.79 8.50
CA LEU A 131 5.93 -2.69 8.80
C LEU A 131 5.84 -2.43 10.31
N GLU A 132 5.78 -3.47 11.14
CA GLU A 132 5.83 -3.32 12.60
C GLU A 132 7.18 -2.75 13.07
N THR A 133 8.29 -3.16 12.45
CA THR A 133 9.64 -2.66 12.77
C THR A 133 9.79 -1.17 12.46
N ILE A 134 9.29 -0.69 11.32
CA ILE A 134 9.55 0.68 10.83
C ILE A 134 8.48 1.70 11.21
N SER A 135 7.28 1.25 11.60
CA SER A 135 6.19 2.16 11.94
C SER A 135 6.46 2.88 13.26
N PRO A 136 6.09 4.18 13.38
CA PRO A 136 6.12 4.88 14.66
C PRO A 136 5.27 4.16 15.72
N SER A 137 4.07 3.71 15.36
CA SER A 137 3.16 2.94 16.23
C SER A 137 3.57 1.46 16.43
N GLY A 138 4.71 1.05 15.87
CA GLY A 138 5.19 -0.32 15.90
C GLY A 138 6.25 -0.52 16.99
N ALA A 139 7.53 -0.51 16.61
CA ALA A 139 8.62 -0.69 17.55
C ALA A 139 8.88 0.57 18.40
N LEU A 140 8.85 0.41 19.72
CA LEU A 140 9.04 1.51 20.69
C LEU A 140 10.32 2.34 20.49
N PRO A 141 11.48 1.77 20.06
CA PRO A 141 12.66 2.55 19.75
C PRO A 141 12.46 3.65 18.70
N ASN A 142 11.45 3.53 17.82
CA ASN A 142 11.14 4.57 16.83
C ASN A 142 10.52 5.83 17.44
N ILE A 143 9.93 5.72 18.64
CA ILE A 143 9.40 6.86 19.41
C ILE A 143 10.41 7.29 20.46
N ILE A 144 10.97 6.33 21.19
CA ILE A 144 11.90 6.55 22.30
C ILE A 144 13.31 6.14 21.84
N SER A 145 13.98 7.04 21.12
CA SER A 145 15.21 6.75 20.38
C SER A 145 16.35 6.17 21.21
N TRP A 146 16.47 6.52 22.50
CA TRP A 146 17.53 5.97 23.36
C TRP A 146 17.39 4.45 23.61
N LEU A 147 16.19 3.88 23.43
CA LEU A 147 16.01 2.41 23.49
C LEU A 147 16.76 1.68 22.36
N ALA A 148 17.09 2.37 21.26
CA ALA A 148 17.95 1.81 20.22
C ALA A 148 19.39 1.56 20.70
N LEU A 149 19.82 2.19 21.80
CA LEU A 149 21.14 1.96 22.41
C LEU A 149 21.19 0.66 23.24
N VAL A 150 20.03 0.08 23.59
CA VAL A 150 19.97 -1.15 24.39
C VAL A 150 20.65 -2.30 23.61
N PRO A 151 21.61 -3.03 24.21
CA PRO A 151 22.28 -4.16 23.55
C PRO A 151 21.29 -5.23 23.08
N GLU A 152 21.59 -5.92 21.98
CA GLU A 152 20.70 -6.93 21.37
C GLU A 152 20.23 -7.99 22.38
N VAL A 153 21.11 -8.42 23.29
CA VAL A 153 20.80 -9.42 24.33
C VAL A 153 19.64 -9.00 25.23
N LEU A 154 19.44 -7.70 25.45
CA LEU A 154 18.37 -7.14 26.29
C LEU A 154 17.23 -6.50 25.48
N SER A 155 17.43 -6.26 24.18
CA SER A 155 16.45 -5.58 23.33
C SER A 155 15.53 -6.59 22.62
N PRO A 156 14.26 -6.75 23.04
CA PRO A 156 13.32 -7.64 22.34
C PRO A 156 13.07 -7.20 20.90
N TRP A 157 13.14 -5.89 20.63
CA TRP A 157 12.93 -5.35 19.28
C TRP A 157 14.08 -5.70 18.34
N LYS A 158 15.35 -5.58 18.79
CA LYS A 158 16.50 -5.98 17.99
C LYS A 158 16.52 -7.49 17.73
N LYS A 159 16.15 -8.32 18.71
CA LYS A 159 16.04 -9.78 18.51
C LYS A 159 14.97 -10.12 17.48
N LYS A 160 13.78 -9.52 17.60
CA LYS A 160 12.68 -9.70 16.64
C LYS A 160 13.10 -9.27 15.24
N GLU A 161 13.73 -8.10 15.12
CA GLU A 161 14.19 -7.55 13.86
C GLU A 161 15.28 -8.41 13.22
N LYS A 162 16.26 -8.88 14.00
CA LYS A 162 17.31 -9.79 13.50
C LYS A 162 16.74 -11.09 12.97
N ALA A 163 15.81 -11.72 13.69
CA ALA A 163 15.16 -12.95 13.25
C ALA A 163 14.35 -12.73 11.95
N ARG A 164 13.65 -11.60 11.85
CA ARG A 164 12.91 -11.19 10.65
C ARG A 164 13.85 -10.96 9.46
N HIS A 165 14.92 -10.20 9.67
CA HIS A 165 15.93 -9.87 8.64
C HIS A 165 16.63 -11.13 8.12
N GLN A 166 16.99 -12.07 9.00
CA GLN A 166 17.53 -13.38 8.58
C GLN A 166 16.55 -14.21 7.75
N MET A 167 15.25 -14.15 8.06
CA MET A 167 14.21 -14.83 7.28
C MET A 167 14.03 -14.16 5.91
N GLU A 168 14.10 -12.84 5.85
CA GLU A 168 14.07 -12.06 4.61
C GLU A 168 15.29 -12.34 3.73
N GLU A 169 16.51 -12.29 4.29
CA GLU A 169 17.74 -12.59 3.56
C GLU A 169 17.67 -13.97 2.91
N LYS A 170 17.29 -15.00 3.67
CA LYS A 170 17.09 -16.37 3.15
C LYS A 170 16.06 -16.44 2.03
N LEU A 171 14.93 -15.72 2.17
CA LEU A 171 13.90 -15.64 1.14
C LEU A 171 14.47 -15.03 -0.14
N LEU A 172 15.15 -13.88 -0.02
CA LEU A 172 15.65 -13.14 -1.18
C LEU A 172 16.75 -13.92 -1.91
N THR A 173 17.76 -14.41 -1.20
CA THR A 173 18.85 -15.17 -1.81
C THR A 173 18.36 -16.50 -2.37
N GLY A 174 17.48 -17.20 -1.65
CA GLY A 174 16.91 -18.47 -2.11
C GLY A 174 16.12 -18.32 -3.41
N ASN A 175 15.37 -17.23 -3.57
CA ASN A 175 14.62 -16.98 -4.80
C ASN A 175 15.52 -16.58 -5.99
N VAL A 176 16.68 -15.96 -5.75
CA VAL A 176 17.67 -15.73 -6.83
C VAL A 176 18.22 -17.06 -7.34
N GLU A 177 18.58 -17.97 -6.43
CA GLU A 177 19.06 -19.30 -6.81
C GLU A 177 17.97 -20.14 -7.47
N TYR A 178 16.72 -20.04 -7.02
CA TYR A 178 15.57 -20.64 -7.72
C TYR A 178 15.49 -20.17 -9.18
N VAL A 179 15.55 -18.85 -9.42
CA VAL A 179 15.46 -18.31 -10.79
C VAL A 179 16.64 -18.76 -11.65
N LYS A 180 17.86 -18.79 -11.11
CA LYS A 180 19.04 -19.30 -11.84
C LYS A 180 18.85 -20.76 -12.27
N ARG A 181 18.41 -21.63 -11.37
CA ARG A 181 18.12 -23.04 -11.69
C ARG A 181 17.05 -23.15 -12.78
N MET A 182 15.95 -22.42 -12.65
CA MET A 182 14.92 -22.41 -13.70
C MET A 182 15.44 -21.90 -15.04
N MET A 183 16.44 -21.00 -15.04
CA MET A 183 17.09 -20.58 -16.28
C MET A 183 17.98 -21.69 -16.88
N GLU A 184 18.71 -22.44 -16.05
CA GLU A 184 19.51 -23.61 -16.46
C GLU A 184 18.62 -24.71 -17.06
N ASP A 185 17.48 -24.97 -16.43
CA ASP A 185 16.48 -25.95 -16.89
C ASP A 185 15.64 -25.46 -18.08
N CYS A 186 15.89 -24.23 -18.56
CA CYS A 186 15.11 -23.58 -19.62
C CYS A 186 13.60 -23.43 -19.32
N GLN A 187 13.23 -23.36 -18.04
CA GLN A 187 11.86 -23.23 -17.53
C GLN A 187 11.57 -21.89 -16.83
N ALA A 188 12.53 -20.96 -16.80
CA ALA A 188 12.36 -19.69 -16.11
C ALA A 188 11.30 -18.79 -16.74
N GLU A 189 10.23 -18.56 -15.99
CA GLU A 189 9.22 -17.55 -16.27
C GLU A 189 9.82 -16.12 -16.29
N PRO A 190 9.25 -15.19 -17.09
CA PRO A 190 9.64 -13.78 -17.07
C PRO A 190 9.57 -13.17 -15.66
N SER A 191 10.62 -12.46 -15.24
CA SER A 191 10.66 -11.81 -13.93
C SER A 191 11.77 -10.78 -13.86
N PHE A 192 11.71 -9.86 -12.90
CA PHE A 192 12.77 -8.88 -12.64
C PHE A 192 14.12 -9.55 -12.40
N THR A 193 14.13 -10.64 -11.63
CA THR A 193 15.36 -11.40 -11.39
C THR A 193 15.89 -12.02 -12.67
N ARG A 194 15.03 -12.64 -13.49
CA ARG A 194 15.43 -13.20 -14.79
C ARG A 194 15.96 -12.12 -15.73
N THR A 195 15.25 -11.01 -15.88
CA THR A 195 15.66 -9.86 -16.72
C THR A 195 17.03 -9.35 -16.31
N PHE A 196 17.26 -9.20 -14.99
CA PHE A 196 18.55 -8.80 -14.47
C PHE A 196 19.64 -9.82 -14.83
N LEU A 197 19.45 -11.11 -14.52
CA LEU A 197 20.43 -12.17 -14.76
C LEU A 197 20.77 -12.32 -16.25
N GLN A 198 19.78 -12.15 -17.15
CA GLN A 198 19.98 -12.22 -18.59
C GLN A 198 20.80 -11.05 -19.16
N ALA A 199 20.65 -9.84 -18.61
CA ALA A 199 21.26 -8.64 -19.19
C ALA A 199 22.80 -8.66 -19.23
N LYS A 200 23.46 -9.40 -18.34
CA LYS A 200 24.93 -9.60 -18.35
C LYS A 200 25.38 -11.05 -18.53
N GLY A 201 24.46 -12.01 -18.46
CA GLY A 201 24.77 -13.41 -18.21
C GLY A 201 25.15 -13.63 -16.75
N ALA A 202 24.47 -14.55 -16.06
CA ALA A 202 24.61 -14.76 -14.62
C ALA A 202 26.07 -15.05 -14.19
N GLU A 203 26.84 -15.74 -15.03
CA GLU A 203 28.24 -16.10 -14.79
C GLU A 203 29.22 -14.91 -14.84
N ASN A 204 28.84 -13.80 -15.50
CA ASN A 204 29.68 -12.63 -15.68
C ASN A 204 29.44 -11.54 -14.62
N MET A 205 28.54 -11.79 -13.66
CA MET A 205 28.17 -10.84 -12.62
C MET A 205 29.04 -11.02 -11.37
N SER A 206 29.51 -9.91 -10.81
CA SER A 206 30.18 -9.93 -9.50
C SER A 206 29.17 -10.21 -8.38
N ALA A 207 29.65 -10.76 -7.27
CA ALA A 207 28.82 -11.02 -6.08
C ALA A 207 28.09 -9.75 -5.58
N ASN A 208 28.75 -8.59 -5.67
CA ASN A 208 28.16 -7.31 -5.27
C ASN A 208 27.02 -6.87 -6.20
N GLU A 209 27.10 -7.17 -7.50
CA GLU A 209 26.01 -6.86 -8.44
C GLU A 209 24.80 -7.75 -8.20
N ILE A 210 25.02 -9.03 -7.91
CA ILE A 210 23.96 -9.96 -7.54
C ILE A 210 23.30 -9.51 -6.24
N ALA A 211 24.07 -9.16 -5.21
CA ALA A 211 23.54 -8.66 -3.93
C ALA A 211 22.71 -7.39 -4.12
N ASP A 212 23.21 -6.42 -4.89
CA ASP A 212 22.48 -5.20 -5.21
C ASP A 212 21.13 -5.47 -5.88
N ALA A 213 21.10 -6.35 -6.89
CA ALA A 213 19.87 -6.72 -7.57
C ALA A 213 18.92 -7.51 -6.68
N THR A 214 19.46 -8.39 -5.83
CA THR A 214 18.70 -9.15 -4.83
C THR A 214 17.96 -8.20 -3.90
N HIS A 215 18.62 -7.16 -3.39
CA HIS A 215 17.98 -6.15 -2.54
C HIS A 215 17.00 -5.26 -3.31
N VAL A 216 17.32 -4.86 -4.55
CA VAL A 216 16.41 -4.06 -5.39
C VAL A 216 15.13 -4.83 -5.70
N VAL A 217 15.21 -6.09 -6.14
CA VAL A 217 14.05 -6.93 -6.38
C VAL A 217 13.32 -7.22 -5.07
N GLY A 218 14.05 -7.47 -3.99
CA GLY A 218 13.48 -7.70 -2.66
C GLY A 218 12.62 -6.55 -2.16
N ILE A 219 13.10 -5.30 -2.24
CA ILE A 219 12.31 -4.14 -1.82
C ILE A 219 11.14 -3.85 -2.78
N MET A 220 11.27 -4.16 -4.07
CA MET A 220 10.13 -4.12 -5.01
C MET A 220 9.05 -5.13 -4.59
N ALA A 221 9.45 -6.35 -4.22
CA ALA A 221 8.57 -7.40 -3.70
C ALA A 221 7.87 -6.99 -2.40
N ILE A 222 8.64 -6.52 -1.42
CA ILE A 222 8.13 -6.06 -0.12
C ILE A 222 7.13 -4.90 -0.29
N ALA A 223 7.47 -3.90 -1.10
CA ALA A 223 6.58 -2.75 -1.32
C ALA A 223 5.28 -3.13 -2.03
N GLY A 224 5.35 -3.99 -3.05
CA GLY A 224 4.18 -4.47 -3.79
C GLY A 224 3.30 -5.42 -2.98
N ALA A 225 3.84 -6.15 -2.01
CA ALA A 225 3.13 -7.21 -1.31
C ALA A 225 1.96 -6.73 -0.44
N LEU A 226 1.99 -5.51 0.11
CA LEU A 226 0.96 -5.01 1.03
C LEU A 226 0.35 -3.66 0.67
N THR A 227 1.10 -2.77 0.00
CA THR A 227 0.69 -1.36 -0.19
C THR A 227 -0.56 -1.23 -1.06
N ILE A 228 -0.65 -2.02 -2.13
CA ILE A 228 -1.77 -2.05 -3.09
C ILE A 228 -3.06 -2.61 -2.45
N GLY A 229 -2.93 -3.38 -1.36
CA GLY A 229 -4.08 -3.95 -0.67
C GLY A 229 -4.94 -2.91 0.05
N SER A 230 -4.31 -1.84 0.55
CA SER A 230 -5.02 -0.74 1.23
C SER A 230 -6.09 -0.06 0.35
N PRO A 231 -5.78 0.39 -0.89
CA PRO A 231 -6.79 0.97 -1.76
C PRO A 231 -7.82 -0.05 -2.24
N ILE A 232 -7.49 -1.33 -2.44
CA ILE A 232 -8.50 -2.36 -2.76
C ILE A 232 -9.52 -2.51 -1.63
N GLN A 233 -9.07 -2.57 -0.38
CA GLN A 233 -9.96 -2.63 0.79
C GLN A 233 -10.76 -1.34 0.95
N SER A 234 -10.15 -0.18 0.69
CA SER A 234 -10.83 1.12 0.74
C SER A 234 -11.86 1.28 -0.38
N TYR A 235 -11.68 0.63 -1.54
CA TYR A 235 -12.69 0.55 -2.59
C TYR A 235 -13.91 -0.25 -2.12
N ILE A 236 -13.72 -1.41 -1.48
CA ILE A 236 -14.84 -2.21 -0.91
C ILE A 236 -15.61 -1.36 0.11
N LEU A 237 -14.90 -0.62 0.96
CA LEU A 237 -15.49 0.32 1.91
C LEU A 237 -16.28 1.43 1.17
N ALA A 238 -15.69 2.04 0.14
CA ALA A 238 -16.35 3.07 -0.66
C ALA A 238 -17.65 2.55 -1.30
N MET A 239 -17.68 1.34 -1.84
CA MET A 239 -18.89 0.77 -2.44
C MET A 239 -20.00 0.50 -1.40
N CYS A 240 -19.64 0.25 -0.13
CA CYS A 240 -20.62 0.13 0.95
C CYS A 240 -21.27 1.48 1.32
N HIS A 241 -20.58 2.60 1.13
CA HIS A 241 -21.07 3.94 1.49
C HIS A 241 -21.60 4.74 0.30
N TYR A 242 -21.12 4.46 -0.90
CA TYR A 242 -21.43 5.19 -2.13
C TYR A 242 -21.83 4.25 -3.28
N PRO A 243 -22.90 3.45 -3.12
CA PRO A 243 -23.31 2.44 -4.08
C PRO A 243 -23.68 3.00 -5.46
N GLN A 244 -24.01 4.30 -5.56
CA GLN A 244 -24.25 4.98 -6.84
C GLN A 244 -23.05 4.92 -7.78
N TRP A 245 -21.82 4.91 -7.25
CA TRP A 245 -20.61 4.80 -8.08
C TRP A 245 -20.41 3.40 -8.61
N GLN A 246 -20.77 2.36 -7.84
CA GLN A 246 -20.78 0.98 -8.32
C GLN A 246 -21.71 0.82 -9.53
N ALA A 247 -22.94 1.34 -9.44
CA ALA A 247 -23.90 1.27 -10.54
C ALA A 247 -23.40 1.99 -11.80
N ARG A 248 -22.75 3.16 -11.64
CA ARG A 248 -22.20 3.91 -12.78
C ARG A 248 -20.99 3.23 -13.42
N LEU A 249 -20.11 2.63 -12.62
CA LEU A 249 -19.01 1.81 -13.13
C LEU A 249 -19.54 0.62 -13.94
N GLN A 250 -20.53 -0.08 -13.42
CA GLN A 250 -21.18 -1.19 -14.11
C GLN A 250 -21.76 -0.76 -15.45
N MET A 251 -22.46 0.39 -15.51
CA MET A 251 -22.96 0.95 -16.76
C MET A 251 -21.85 1.30 -17.77
N GLU A 252 -20.76 1.93 -17.33
CA GLU A 252 -19.61 2.23 -18.19
C GLU A 252 -18.99 0.95 -18.75
N ILE A 253 -18.70 -0.02 -17.87
CA ILE A 253 -18.05 -1.28 -18.23
C ILE A 253 -18.93 -2.09 -19.19
N ASP A 254 -20.20 -2.30 -18.85
CA ASP A 254 -21.10 -3.13 -19.66
C ASP A 254 -21.37 -2.48 -21.03
N GLY A 255 -21.59 -1.17 -21.05
CA GLY A 255 -21.85 -0.41 -22.28
C GLY A 255 -20.64 -0.34 -23.21
N THR A 256 -19.43 -0.30 -22.65
CA THR A 256 -18.18 -0.16 -23.43
C THR A 256 -17.62 -1.51 -23.88
N LEU A 257 -17.72 -2.53 -23.02
CA LEU A 257 -17.04 -3.83 -23.24
C LEU A 257 -17.99 -4.96 -23.62
N GLY A 258 -19.30 -4.70 -23.71
CA GLY A 258 -20.27 -5.70 -24.18
C GLY A 258 -20.31 -6.96 -23.31
N GLY A 259 -20.13 -6.80 -22.00
CA GLY A 259 -20.21 -7.91 -21.03
C GLY A 259 -18.88 -8.61 -20.72
N ARG A 260 -17.79 -8.32 -21.43
CA ARG A 260 -16.44 -8.84 -21.11
C ARG A 260 -15.84 -8.13 -19.89
N CYS A 261 -14.97 -8.81 -19.15
CA CYS A 261 -14.27 -8.19 -18.01
C CYS A 261 -13.19 -7.20 -18.49
N PRO A 262 -12.97 -6.07 -17.80
CA PRO A 262 -11.93 -5.10 -18.19
C PRO A 262 -10.52 -5.68 -18.24
N GLU A 263 -9.78 -5.35 -19.29
CA GLU A 263 -8.33 -5.60 -19.41
C GLU A 263 -7.55 -4.30 -19.49
N TRP A 264 -6.22 -4.36 -19.31
CA TRP A 264 -5.38 -3.17 -19.26
C TRP A 264 -5.42 -2.34 -20.55
N GLN A 265 -5.67 -2.96 -21.70
CA GLN A 265 -5.79 -2.30 -22.99
C GLN A 265 -7.10 -1.49 -23.11
N ASP A 266 -8.12 -1.80 -22.29
CA ASP A 266 -9.39 -1.07 -22.27
C ASP A 266 -9.29 0.25 -21.51
N ARG A 267 -8.18 0.49 -20.80
CA ARG A 267 -8.04 1.60 -19.86
C ARG A 267 -8.45 2.93 -20.44
N GLU A 268 -8.07 3.27 -21.67
CA GLU A 268 -8.36 4.56 -22.31
C GLU A 268 -9.86 4.81 -22.50
N LYS A 269 -10.66 3.75 -22.63
CA LYS A 269 -12.10 3.79 -22.86
C LYS A 269 -12.93 3.83 -21.57
N LEU A 270 -12.31 3.63 -20.40
CA LEU A 270 -12.98 3.57 -19.10
C LEU A 270 -12.55 4.72 -18.17
N PRO A 271 -12.82 5.99 -18.52
CA PRO A 271 -12.41 7.14 -17.71
C PRO A 271 -13.03 7.17 -16.31
N LEU A 272 -14.26 6.69 -16.12
CA LEU A 272 -14.88 6.61 -14.80
C LEU A 272 -14.20 5.57 -13.92
N LEU A 273 -13.82 4.41 -14.46
CA LEU A 273 -13.00 3.45 -13.72
C LEU A 273 -11.67 4.06 -13.26
N ARG A 274 -10.96 4.78 -14.15
CA ARG A 274 -9.71 5.47 -13.76
C ARG A 274 -9.96 6.57 -12.71
N ALA A 275 -11.09 7.28 -12.82
CA ALA A 275 -11.49 8.29 -11.84
C ALA A 275 -11.78 7.68 -10.47
N VAL A 276 -12.42 6.51 -10.41
CA VAL A 276 -12.67 5.78 -9.17
C VAL A 276 -11.35 5.34 -8.54
N VAL A 277 -10.44 4.74 -9.32
CA VAL A 277 -9.11 4.33 -8.82
C VAL A 277 -8.39 5.52 -8.17
N LYS A 278 -8.37 6.66 -8.87
CA LYS A 278 -7.71 7.88 -8.38
C LYS A 278 -8.41 8.45 -7.14
N GLU A 279 -9.74 8.45 -7.11
CA GLU A 279 -10.52 8.95 -5.98
C GLU A 279 -10.38 8.08 -4.73
N VAL A 280 -10.25 6.76 -4.87
CA VAL A 280 -10.01 5.87 -3.73
C VAL A 280 -8.70 6.23 -3.04
N LEU A 281 -7.63 6.43 -3.83
CA LEU A 281 -6.33 6.87 -3.31
C LEU A 281 -6.41 8.26 -2.67
N ARG A 282 -7.18 9.19 -3.25
CA ARG A 282 -7.41 10.53 -2.67
C ARG A 282 -8.09 10.46 -1.30
N TRP A 283 -9.22 9.75 -1.27
CA TRP A 283 -10.12 9.69 -0.14
C TRP A 283 -9.46 8.99 1.06
N ARG A 284 -8.68 7.95 0.77
CA ARG A 284 -8.00 7.10 1.75
C ARG A 284 -6.56 6.79 1.28
N PRO A 285 -5.61 7.74 1.50
CA PRO A 285 -4.21 7.51 1.19
C PRO A 285 -3.67 6.27 1.90
N PRO A 286 -2.99 5.35 1.20
CA PRO A 286 -2.36 4.19 1.83
C PRO A 286 -1.25 4.57 2.80
N VAL A 287 -0.53 5.67 2.53
CA VAL A 287 0.55 6.20 3.38
C VAL A 287 0.21 7.64 3.78
N PRO A 288 -0.71 7.85 4.74
CA PRO A 288 -1.32 9.15 5.03
C PRO A 288 -0.32 10.23 5.48
N THR A 289 0.83 9.84 6.05
CA THR A 289 1.88 10.77 6.50
C THR A 289 2.99 10.97 5.46
N GLY A 290 2.89 10.32 4.30
CA GLY A 290 4.01 10.16 3.37
C GLY A 290 5.17 9.36 3.97
N ILE A 291 6.24 9.20 3.19
CA ILE A 291 7.51 8.64 3.69
C ILE A 291 8.42 9.81 4.08
N PRO A 292 8.89 9.90 5.33
CA PRO A 292 9.66 11.05 5.81
C PRO A 292 10.94 11.31 5.01
N HIS A 293 11.25 12.59 4.83
CA HIS A 293 12.49 13.10 4.25
C HIS A 293 13.39 13.68 5.35
N ALA A 294 14.69 13.71 5.13
CA ALA A 294 15.63 14.44 5.98
C ALA A 294 16.22 15.62 5.20
N LEU A 295 16.26 16.78 5.85
CA LEU A 295 16.90 17.97 5.31
C LEU A 295 18.42 17.91 5.55
N GLU A 296 19.21 18.03 4.49
CA GLU A 296 20.68 17.90 4.58
C GLU A 296 21.40 19.18 4.99
N LYS A 297 20.78 20.35 4.77
CA LYS A 297 21.35 21.68 5.04
C LYS A 297 20.26 22.63 5.48
N ASP A 298 20.60 23.56 6.36
CA ASP A 298 19.72 24.66 6.75
C ASP A 298 19.12 25.34 5.52
N ASP A 299 17.84 25.69 5.62
CA ASP A 299 17.10 26.35 4.57
C ASP A 299 16.14 27.39 5.16
N ILE A 300 15.75 28.35 4.33
CA ILE A 300 14.69 29.32 4.64
C ILE A 300 13.60 29.19 3.57
N TYR A 301 12.37 28.94 4.00
CA TYR A 301 11.20 28.87 3.14
C TYR A 301 10.11 29.76 3.71
N ASP A 302 9.65 30.74 2.93
CA ASP A 302 8.60 31.69 3.32
C ASP A 302 8.83 32.36 4.69
N GLY A 303 10.09 32.72 4.98
CA GLY A 303 10.50 33.33 6.25
C GLY A 303 10.73 32.34 7.40
N TYR A 304 10.42 31.06 7.24
CA TYR A 304 10.68 30.02 8.24
C TYR A 304 12.08 29.43 8.05
N HIS A 305 12.89 29.43 9.12
CA HIS A 305 14.14 28.67 9.18
C HIS A 305 13.83 27.20 9.44
N ILE A 306 14.39 26.32 8.61
CA ILE A 306 14.30 24.88 8.72
C ILE A 306 15.73 24.35 8.92
N PRO A 307 16.07 23.81 10.10
CA PRO A 307 17.44 23.39 10.40
C PRO A 307 17.80 22.08 9.70
N ALA A 308 19.08 21.92 9.35
CA ALA A 308 19.63 20.64 8.91
C ALA A 308 19.31 19.52 9.90
N GLY A 309 19.05 18.32 9.38
CA GLY A 309 18.60 17.17 10.17
C GLY A 309 17.09 17.16 10.46
N ALA A 310 16.35 18.22 10.13
CA ALA A 310 14.89 18.21 10.28
C ALA A 310 14.25 17.07 9.47
N THR A 311 13.29 16.40 10.09
CA THR A 311 12.47 15.39 9.43
C THR A 311 11.24 16.05 8.80
N VAL A 312 11.14 15.96 7.48
CA VAL A 312 10.11 16.63 6.67
C VAL A 312 9.09 15.60 6.19
N HIS A 313 7.82 15.84 6.52
CA HIS A 313 6.69 14.98 6.20
C HIS A 313 5.78 15.70 5.20
N ALA A 314 5.63 15.13 3.99
CA ALA A 314 4.52 15.50 3.11
C ALA A 314 3.27 14.80 3.65
N LEU A 315 2.47 15.54 4.42
CA LEU A 315 1.27 15.03 5.08
C LEU A 315 0.18 14.83 4.02
N GLU A 316 0.23 13.68 3.35
CA GLU A 316 -0.66 13.34 2.25
C GLU A 316 -2.14 13.41 2.65
N TRP A 317 -2.49 12.99 3.87
CA TRP A 317 -3.84 13.12 4.40
C TRP A 317 -4.36 14.56 4.39
N GLY A 318 -3.48 15.52 4.71
CA GLY A 318 -3.80 16.95 4.68
C GLY A 318 -3.84 17.49 3.25
N ILE A 319 -2.89 17.07 2.41
CA ILE A 319 -2.83 17.46 0.99
C ILE A 319 -4.10 17.06 0.25
N THR A 320 -4.60 15.84 0.46
CA THR A 320 -5.83 15.36 -0.20
C THR A 320 -7.13 15.94 0.35
N ARG A 321 -7.02 16.84 1.33
CA ARG A 321 -8.11 17.57 1.98
C ARG A 321 -8.03 19.08 1.79
N ASP A 322 -7.11 19.56 0.95
CA ASP A 322 -7.10 20.95 0.56
C ASP A 322 -8.35 21.27 -0.28
N GLU A 323 -9.33 21.93 0.34
CA GLU A 323 -10.61 22.33 -0.27
C GLU A 323 -10.43 23.24 -1.49
N SER A 324 -9.28 23.89 -1.67
CA SER A 324 -8.99 24.67 -2.89
C SER A 324 -8.78 23.77 -4.13
N THR A 325 -8.30 22.54 -3.91
CA THR A 325 -8.05 21.55 -4.96
C THR A 325 -9.13 20.48 -5.00
N TYR A 326 -9.63 20.08 -3.82
CA TYR A 326 -10.62 19.02 -3.64
C TYR A 326 -11.87 19.56 -2.92
N PRO A 327 -12.73 20.37 -3.57
CA PRO A 327 -13.98 20.82 -2.96
C PRO A 327 -14.80 19.62 -2.45
N ASP A 328 -15.35 19.74 -1.23
CA ASP A 328 -16.04 18.67 -0.53
C ASP A 328 -15.13 17.43 -0.39
N ALA A 329 -14.00 17.61 0.30
CA ALA A 329 -12.91 16.64 0.30
C ALA A 329 -13.23 15.33 1.04
N GLU A 330 -14.13 15.34 2.02
CA GLU A 330 -14.50 14.12 2.75
C GLU A 330 -15.43 13.20 1.95
N THR A 331 -16.13 13.74 0.95
CA THR A 331 -17.03 12.99 0.09
C THR A 331 -16.25 12.24 -0.99
N PHE A 332 -16.53 10.93 -1.12
CA PHE A 332 -16.02 10.11 -2.21
C PHE A 332 -16.76 10.47 -3.51
N ASN A 333 -16.07 11.19 -4.40
CA ASN A 333 -16.67 11.74 -5.62
C ASN A 333 -15.72 11.64 -6.83
N PRO A 334 -15.75 10.54 -7.59
CA PRO A 334 -15.02 10.38 -8.84
C PRO A 334 -15.29 11.45 -9.92
N GLU A 335 -16.45 12.11 -9.94
CA GLU A 335 -16.73 13.17 -10.93
C GLU A 335 -15.78 14.36 -10.84
N ARG A 336 -15.11 14.55 -9.69
CA ARG A 336 -14.09 15.60 -9.56
C ARG A 336 -12.99 15.47 -10.60
N TRP A 337 -12.75 14.26 -11.10
CA TRP A 337 -11.73 14.00 -12.11
C TRP A 337 -12.25 14.11 -13.55
N LEU A 338 -13.58 14.24 -13.75
CA LEU A 338 -14.24 14.11 -15.05
C LEU A 338 -15.02 15.34 -15.49
N LEU A 339 -15.38 16.24 -14.57
CA LEU A 339 -16.18 17.42 -14.88
C LEU A 339 -15.35 18.70 -14.79
N SER A 340 -15.43 19.54 -15.83
CA SER A 340 -14.67 20.78 -15.98
C SER A 340 -14.91 21.83 -14.90
N GLN A 341 -15.96 21.68 -14.10
CA GLN A 341 -16.23 22.54 -12.95
C GLN A 341 -15.24 22.33 -11.78
N TYR A 342 -14.54 21.19 -11.73
CA TYR A 342 -13.59 20.89 -10.65
C TYR A 342 -12.14 21.24 -11.04
N PRO A 343 -11.32 21.75 -10.10
CA PRO A 343 -9.91 22.06 -10.36
C PRO A 343 -9.07 20.85 -10.83
N THR A 344 -9.52 19.65 -10.51
CA THR A 344 -8.85 18.37 -10.78
C THR A 344 -9.07 17.83 -12.20
N TYR A 345 -9.99 18.39 -12.98
CA TYR A 345 -10.30 17.94 -14.33
C TYR A 345 -9.19 18.24 -15.35
N ARG A 346 -8.94 17.29 -16.25
CA ARG A 346 -7.94 17.40 -17.33
C ARG A 346 -8.39 16.62 -18.57
N GLU A 347 -8.01 17.12 -19.75
CA GLU A 347 -8.21 16.47 -21.06
C GLU A 347 -6.86 16.04 -21.67
N PRO A 348 -6.81 15.05 -22.58
CA PRO A 348 -7.95 14.27 -23.07
C PRO A 348 -8.42 13.21 -22.05
N LEU A 349 -9.73 12.93 -21.98
CA LEU A 349 -10.31 11.85 -21.18
C LEU A 349 -9.95 10.43 -21.67
N THR A 350 -9.20 10.30 -22.76
CA THR A 350 -8.54 9.04 -23.13
C THR A 350 -7.26 8.81 -22.32
N THR A 351 -6.68 9.87 -21.74
CA THR A 351 -5.45 9.82 -20.95
C THR A 351 -5.67 10.15 -19.48
N TYR A 352 -6.54 11.11 -19.17
CA TYR A 352 -6.84 11.55 -17.80
C TYR A 352 -8.23 11.09 -17.34
N PRO A 353 -8.46 10.89 -16.04
CA PRO A 353 -7.46 10.87 -14.98
C PRO A 353 -6.53 9.65 -15.10
N ASN A 354 -5.32 9.83 -14.59
CA ASN A 354 -4.29 8.81 -14.42
C ASN A 354 -3.49 9.10 -13.14
N LEU A 355 -2.59 8.21 -12.77
CA LEU A 355 -1.82 8.32 -11.53
C LEU A 355 -0.50 9.10 -11.68
N GLN A 356 -0.10 9.47 -12.90
CA GLN A 356 1.16 10.18 -13.15
C GLN A 356 1.15 11.58 -12.53
N GLY A 357 2.22 11.90 -11.80
CA GLY A 357 2.37 13.18 -11.10
C GLY A 357 1.43 13.37 -9.93
N TYR A 358 0.78 12.30 -9.44
CA TYR A 358 -0.12 12.38 -8.30
C TYR A 358 0.64 12.34 -6.96
N SER A 359 0.32 13.23 -6.03
CA SER A 359 1.04 13.44 -4.75
C SER A 359 1.22 12.17 -3.91
N GLN A 360 0.24 11.25 -3.98
CA GLN A 360 0.26 9.92 -3.37
C GLN A 360 1.50 9.09 -3.73
N PHE A 361 2.12 9.35 -4.89
CA PHE A 361 3.31 8.67 -5.37
C PHE A 361 4.60 9.44 -5.07
N GLY A 362 4.53 10.47 -4.23
CA GLY A 362 5.67 11.23 -3.73
C GLY A 362 6.18 12.30 -4.68
N PHE A 363 7.29 12.92 -4.30
CA PHE A 363 7.80 14.14 -4.92
C PHE A 363 9.26 14.00 -5.36
N GLY A 364 9.64 14.78 -6.38
CA GLY A 364 11.01 14.94 -6.83
C GLY A 364 11.76 13.63 -7.09
N ARG A 365 12.96 13.51 -6.51
CA ARG A 365 13.85 12.35 -6.66
C ARG A 365 13.39 11.10 -5.90
N ARG A 366 12.32 11.20 -5.11
CA ARG A 366 11.81 10.13 -4.24
C ARG A 366 10.41 9.64 -4.66
N THR A 367 9.99 9.98 -5.88
CA THR A 367 8.77 9.43 -6.49
C THR A 367 8.79 7.90 -6.52
N CYS A 368 7.62 7.30 -6.34
CA CYS A 368 7.39 5.86 -6.36
C CYS A 368 7.77 5.27 -7.72
N GLN A 369 8.54 4.19 -7.70
CA GLN A 369 8.96 3.46 -8.91
C GLN A 369 7.94 2.40 -9.34
N GLY A 370 7.06 1.97 -8.42
CA GLY A 370 6.04 0.94 -8.68
C GLY A 370 4.71 1.49 -9.22
N LEU A 371 4.63 2.77 -9.59
CA LEU A 371 3.40 3.41 -10.07
C LEU A 371 2.74 2.62 -11.23
N PRO A 372 3.47 2.12 -12.26
CA PRO A 372 2.85 1.35 -13.33
C PRO A 372 2.15 0.07 -12.85
N ILE A 373 2.74 -0.66 -11.90
CA ILE A 373 2.12 -1.86 -11.29
C ILE A 373 0.85 -1.45 -10.54
N VAL A 374 0.93 -0.41 -9.70
CA VAL A 374 -0.21 0.06 -8.90
C VAL A 374 -1.38 0.47 -9.81
N GLU A 375 -1.10 1.20 -10.90
CA GLU A 375 -2.13 1.64 -11.83
C GLU A 375 -2.84 0.47 -12.50
N GLN A 376 -2.07 -0.52 -12.98
CA GLN A 376 -2.62 -1.71 -13.62
C GLN A 376 -3.37 -2.63 -12.63
N ASP A 377 -2.80 -2.91 -11.46
CA ASP A 377 -3.41 -3.74 -10.42
C ASP A 377 -4.74 -3.17 -9.95
N LEU A 378 -4.80 -1.87 -9.63
CA LEU A 378 -6.03 -1.24 -9.13
C LEU A 378 -7.08 -1.14 -10.23
N PHE A 379 -6.69 -0.81 -11.46
CA PHE A 379 -7.60 -0.78 -12.60
C PHE A 379 -8.25 -2.15 -12.84
N LEU A 380 -7.45 -3.20 -12.95
CA LEU A 380 -7.93 -4.56 -13.21
C LEU A 380 -8.78 -5.09 -12.05
N THR A 381 -8.35 -4.87 -10.82
CA THR A 381 -9.01 -5.45 -9.64
C THR A 381 -10.31 -4.72 -9.31
N MET A 382 -10.32 -3.38 -9.31
CA MET A 382 -11.55 -2.61 -9.07
C MET A 382 -12.53 -2.77 -10.23
N GLY A 383 -12.04 -2.76 -11.47
CA GLY A 383 -12.85 -3.01 -12.67
C GLY A 383 -13.45 -4.41 -12.67
N GLY A 384 -12.65 -5.43 -12.34
CA GLY A 384 -13.11 -6.81 -12.20
C GLY A 384 -14.16 -6.98 -11.11
N MET A 385 -13.98 -6.34 -9.94
CA MET A 385 -14.98 -6.37 -8.87
C MET A 385 -16.29 -5.71 -9.31
N ALA A 386 -16.23 -4.52 -9.93
CA ALA A 386 -17.41 -3.85 -10.46
C ALA A 386 -18.13 -4.72 -11.52
N TRP A 387 -17.36 -5.38 -12.39
CA TRP A 387 -17.87 -6.24 -13.45
C TRP A 387 -18.55 -7.52 -12.93
N ALA A 388 -18.02 -8.15 -11.87
CA ALA A 388 -18.49 -9.45 -11.37
C ALA A 388 -19.46 -9.35 -10.18
N LEU A 389 -19.32 -8.33 -9.33
CA LEU A 389 -19.91 -8.31 -7.99
C LEU A 389 -20.80 -7.07 -7.74
N ASN A 390 -21.78 -7.26 -6.87
CA ASN A 390 -22.55 -6.24 -6.19
C ASN A 390 -22.10 -6.20 -4.72
N ILE A 391 -21.26 -5.21 -4.38
CA ILE A 391 -20.80 -4.97 -3.01
C ILE A 391 -21.82 -4.06 -2.30
N ARG A 392 -22.23 -4.44 -1.10
CA ARG A 392 -23.13 -3.66 -0.25
C ARG A 392 -22.94 -3.97 1.24
N LYS A 393 -23.47 -3.12 2.11
CA LYS A 393 -23.52 -3.42 3.55
C LYS A 393 -24.29 -4.72 3.79
N LYS A 394 -23.75 -5.54 4.68
CA LYS A 394 -24.41 -6.79 5.09
C LYS A 394 -25.69 -6.50 5.86
N ARG A 395 -26.73 -7.31 5.67
CA ARG A 395 -27.96 -7.21 6.46
C ARG A 395 -27.96 -8.26 7.57
N ASP A 396 -28.42 -7.86 8.74
CA ASP A 396 -28.65 -8.77 9.85
C ASP A 396 -29.81 -9.72 9.53
N ALA A 397 -29.59 -11.03 9.71
CA ALA A 397 -30.54 -12.06 9.29
C ALA A 397 -31.83 -12.06 10.12
N ALA A 398 -31.78 -11.61 11.39
CA ALA A 398 -32.93 -11.59 12.27
C ALA A 398 -33.79 -10.33 12.09
N THR A 399 -33.16 -9.18 11.83
CA THR A 399 -33.81 -7.86 11.82
C THR A 399 -33.94 -7.24 10.41
N GLY A 400 -33.20 -7.73 9.42
CA GLY A 400 -33.15 -7.19 8.06
C GLY A 400 -32.46 -5.81 7.93
N LYS A 401 -31.99 -5.24 9.05
CA LYS A 401 -31.29 -3.95 9.08
C LYS A 401 -29.85 -4.10 8.62
N GLU A 402 -29.30 -3.03 8.05
CA GLU A 402 -27.88 -3.00 7.66
C GLU A 402 -26.99 -3.02 8.89
N ILE A 403 -25.96 -3.85 8.85
CA ILE A 403 -24.88 -3.86 9.83
C ILE A 403 -24.05 -2.59 9.60
N PRO A 404 -23.81 -1.76 10.64
CA PRO A 404 -22.98 -0.58 10.51
C PRO A 404 -21.57 -0.92 10.01
N VAL A 405 -21.07 -0.08 9.10
CA VAL A 405 -19.68 -0.11 8.63
C VAL A 405 -19.10 1.26 8.94
N HIS A 406 -18.01 1.30 9.70
CA HIS A 406 -17.31 2.55 10.03
C HIS A 406 -16.55 3.06 8.81
N TRP A 407 -16.68 4.36 8.53
CA TRP A 407 -16.13 4.98 7.33
C TRP A 407 -14.65 5.37 7.49
N ASP A 408 -14.11 5.36 8.71
CA ASP A 408 -12.79 5.88 9.09
C ASP A 408 -12.01 5.02 10.10
N ASP A 409 -12.44 3.80 10.39
CA ASP A 409 -11.70 2.89 11.28
C ASP A 409 -10.53 2.21 10.55
N TYR A 410 -9.31 2.69 10.77
CA TYR A 410 -8.10 2.28 10.06
C TYR A 410 -6.97 1.87 11.02
N THR A 411 -6.09 0.98 10.54
CA THR A 411 -4.91 0.52 11.27
C THR A 411 -3.87 1.65 11.46
N PRO A 412 -3.12 1.67 12.58
CA PRO A 412 -2.23 2.78 12.93
C PRO A 412 -0.78 2.63 12.42
N LEU A 413 -0.52 1.69 11.50
CA LEU A 413 0.83 1.45 10.96
C LEU A 413 1.16 2.43 9.81
N LEU A 414 2.40 2.41 9.32
CA LEU A 414 2.84 3.22 8.17
C LEU A 414 1.91 3.10 6.96
N ILE A 415 1.43 1.88 6.70
CA ILE A 415 0.41 1.62 5.68
C ILE A 415 -0.94 1.47 6.40
N ALA A 416 -1.81 2.47 6.21
CA ALA A 416 -3.14 2.48 6.79
C ALA A 416 -4.07 1.62 5.93
N LYS A 417 -4.81 0.70 6.56
CA LYS A 417 -5.84 -0.14 5.94
C LYS A 417 -7.11 -0.06 6.79
N PRO A 418 -8.32 -0.21 6.21
CA PRO A 418 -9.53 -0.37 7.01
C PRO A 418 -9.38 -1.54 7.99
N VAL A 419 -9.88 -1.39 9.22
CA VAL A 419 -10.08 -2.52 10.12
C VAL A 419 -11.11 -3.48 9.51
N LYS A 420 -11.03 -4.78 9.84
CA LYS A 420 -11.95 -5.79 9.31
C LYS A 420 -13.40 -5.38 9.55
N PHE A 421 -14.20 -5.29 8.49
CA PHE A 421 -15.64 -5.02 8.55
C PHE A 421 -16.46 -6.07 7.80
N GLN A 422 -17.77 -6.12 8.06
CA GLN A 422 -18.68 -7.06 7.40
C GLN A 422 -19.39 -6.38 6.22
N PHE A 423 -19.48 -7.10 5.11
CA PHE A 423 -20.23 -6.68 3.92
C PHE A 423 -20.75 -7.91 3.17
N GLU A 424 -21.58 -7.68 2.16
CA GLU A 424 -22.01 -8.69 1.19
C GLU A 424 -21.36 -8.38 -0.16
N ALA A 425 -20.77 -9.39 -0.80
CA ALA A 425 -20.45 -9.39 -2.22
C ALA A 425 -21.28 -10.48 -2.89
N LEU A 426 -22.22 -10.07 -3.74
CA LEU A 426 -23.09 -10.97 -4.48
C LEU A 426 -22.67 -10.97 -5.94
N VAL A 427 -22.59 -12.13 -6.58
CA VAL A 427 -22.37 -12.18 -8.02
C VAL A 427 -23.53 -11.49 -8.73
N ARG A 428 -23.24 -10.74 -9.79
CA ARG A 428 -24.26 -9.97 -10.52
C ARG A 428 -25.29 -10.86 -11.22
N ASP A 429 -24.84 -11.93 -11.85
CA ASP A 429 -25.68 -12.89 -12.57
C ASP A 429 -24.96 -14.24 -12.78
N SER A 430 -25.68 -15.26 -13.24
CA SER A 430 -25.15 -16.60 -13.48
C SER A 430 -24.08 -16.65 -14.57
N GLU A 431 -24.11 -15.71 -15.52
CA GLU A 431 -23.13 -15.64 -16.59
C GLU A 431 -21.78 -15.14 -16.05
N LYS A 432 -21.77 -14.16 -15.14
CA LYS A 432 -20.56 -13.77 -14.41
C LYS A 432 -19.98 -14.92 -13.60
N THR A 433 -20.81 -15.73 -12.95
CA THR A 433 -20.33 -16.94 -12.25
C THR A 433 -19.58 -17.87 -13.19
N ARG A 434 -20.16 -18.17 -14.36
CA ARG A 434 -19.55 -19.01 -15.39
C ARG A 434 -18.22 -18.44 -15.87
N LEU A 435 -18.21 -17.17 -16.29
CA LEU A 435 -17.03 -16.50 -16.83
C LEU A 435 -15.90 -16.38 -15.80
N VAL A 436 -16.18 -16.03 -14.54
CA VAL A 436 -15.16 -15.99 -13.47
C VAL A 436 -14.56 -17.38 -13.24
N THR A 437 -15.37 -18.43 -13.32
CA THR A 437 -14.91 -19.81 -13.13
C THR A 437 -14.01 -20.27 -14.27
N GLU A 438 -14.36 -19.93 -15.52
CA GLU A 438 -13.53 -20.20 -16.71
C GLU A 438 -12.20 -19.46 -16.64
N MET A 439 -12.25 -18.16 -16.33
CA MET A 439 -11.04 -17.35 -16.16
C MET A 439 -10.11 -17.90 -15.06
N PHE A 440 -10.67 -18.46 -13.98
CA PHE A 440 -9.88 -19.09 -12.94
C PHE A 440 -9.26 -20.42 -13.39
N ALA A 441 -10.02 -21.25 -14.10
CA ALA A 441 -9.52 -22.52 -14.64
C ALA A 441 -8.33 -22.33 -15.61
N ASP A 442 -8.32 -21.25 -16.38
CA ASP A 442 -7.22 -20.93 -17.31
C ASP A 442 -5.90 -20.52 -16.60
N VAL A 443 -5.97 -20.12 -15.32
CA VAL A 443 -4.81 -19.59 -14.56
C VAL A 443 -4.44 -20.45 -13.36
N ASP A 444 -5.17 -21.54 -13.11
CA ASP A 444 -4.96 -22.39 -11.95
C ASP A 444 -3.75 -23.30 -12.16
N ASP A 445 -2.57 -22.81 -11.76
CA ASP A 445 -1.34 -23.59 -11.70
C ASP A 445 -1.46 -24.81 -10.74
N THR A 446 -2.52 -24.92 -9.91
CA THR A 446 -2.69 -26.05 -8.98
C THR A 446 -3.21 -27.34 -9.64
N LEU A 447 -3.69 -27.27 -10.89
CA LEU A 447 -3.99 -28.48 -11.67
C LEU A 447 -2.74 -29.14 -12.29
N CYS A 448 -1.57 -28.48 -12.23
CA CYS A 448 -0.29 -29.08 -12.61
C CYS A 448 0.44 -29.78 -11.44
N ASP A 449 -0.07 -29.67 -10.20
CA ASP A 449 0.56 -30.24 -9.00
C ASP A 449 0.33 -31.77 -8.87
N SER A 450 -0.47 -32.37 -9.76
CA SER A 450 -0.70 -33.83 -9.81
C SER A 450 0.30 -34.60 -10.70
N SER A 451 1.27 -33.93 -11.32
CA SER A 451 2.30 -34.57 -12.15
C SER A 451 3.73 -34.15 -11.80
N VAL A 452 4.01 -33.89 -10.52
CA VAL A 452 5.41 -33.79 -10.05
C VAL A 452 5.92 -35.21 -9.85
N GLY A 453 6.63 -35.72 -10.85
CA GLY A 453 7.37 -36.97 -10.75
C GLY A 453 8.47 -36.86 -9.70
N GLU A 454 8.69 -37.94 -8.95
CA GLU A 454 9.87 -38.11 -8.12
C GLU A 454 11.09 -38.21 -9.05
N ASP A 455 11.74 -37.08 -9.34
CA ASP A 455 13.04 -37.10 -10.00
C ASP A 455 14.08 -37.69 -9.04
N GLY A 456 14.85 -38.65 -9.57
CA GLY A 456 15.69 -39.61 -8.85
C GLY A 456 16.93 -39.06 -8.14
N ASP A 457 16.86 -37.82 -7.63
CA ASP A 457 17.92 -37.17 -6.86
C ASP A 457 17.39 -36.53 -5.56
N GLY A 458 16.42 -37.17 -4.92
CA GLY A 458 16.15 -37.07 -3.47
C GLY A 458 15.87 -35.69 -2.85
N LYS A 459 15.69 -34.62 -3.63
CA LYS A 459 15.29 -33.29 -3.18
C LYS A 459 14.07 -32.82 -3.97
N SER A 460 12.98 -32.55 -3.28
CA SER A 460 11.75 -32.05 -3.90
C SER A 460 11.81 -30.53 -4.08
N GLU A 461 11.01 -29.96 -5.00
CA GLU A 461 10.84 -28.49 -5.12
C GLU A 461 10.50 -27.83 -3.76
N LYS A 462 9.86 -28.57 -2.85
CA LYS A 462 9.49 -28.11 -1.51
C LYS A 462 10.70 -27.86 -0.59
N ASP A 463 11.88 -28.37 -0.92
CA ASP A 463 13.09 -28.19 -0.10
C ASP A 463 13.76 -26.82 -0.30
N PHE A 464 13.39 -26.09 -1.35
CA PHE A 464 13.92 -24.76 -1.68
C PHE A 464 13.03 -23.63 -1.19
N PHE A 465 11.78 -23.94 -0.89
CA PHE A 465 10.84 -23.01 -0.30
C PHE A 465 10.79 -23.21 1.21
N ILE A 466 10.89 -22.13 1.98
CA ILE A 466 10.73 -22.23 3.44
C ILE A 466 9.31 -22.76 3.71
N ASN A 467 9.23 -24.00 4.15
CA ASN A 467 7.97 -24.66 4.47
C ASN A 467 7.28 -23.90 5.61
N VAL A 468 6.08 -23.37 5.35
CA VAL A 468 5.29 -22.59 6.32
C VAL A 468 5.03 -23.39 7.59
N ARG A 469 4.98 -24.73 7.49
CA ARG A 469 4.74 -25.67 8.60
C ARG A 469 5.88 -25.77 9.61
N ASP A 470 7.11 -25.39 9.25
CA ASP A 470 8.26 -25.41 10.15
C ASP A 470 8.40 -24.11 10.96
N THR A 471 7.41 -23.22 10.88
CA THR A 471 7.40 -21.96 11.64
C THR A 471 6.22 -21.91 12.60
N PRO A 472 6.42 -21.50 13.87
CA PRO A 472 5.32 -21.31 14.80
C PRO A 472 4.29 -20.34 14.21
N SER A 473 3.01 -20.69 14.33
CA SER A 473 1.90 -19.77 14.04
C SER A 473 2.14 -18.43 14.74
N PRO A 474 1.76 -17.29 14.13
CA PRO A 474 1.80 -16.03 14.84
C PRO A 474 0.97 -16.17 16.13
N PRO A 475 1.48 -15.71 17.29
CA PRO A 475 0.67 -15.70 18.48
C PRO A 475 -0.55 -14.81 18.22
N PRO A 476 -1.73 -15.15 18.80
CA PRO A 476 -2.88 -14.26 18.77
C PRO A 476 -2.48 -12.87 19.27
N PRO A 477 -3.16 -11.80 18.82
CA PRO A 477 -2.85 -10.44 19.25
C PRO A 477 -2.71 -10.40 20.78
N GLY A 478 -1.57 -9.89 21.25
CA GLY A 478 -1.23 -9.95 22.66
C GLY A 478 -2.29 -9.26 23.53
N PRO A 479 -2.35 -9.57 24.84
CA PRO A 479 -3.37 -9.06 25.76
C PRO A 479 -3.50 -7.52 25.79
N HIS A 480 -2.48 -6.79 25.34
CA HIS A 480 -2.53 -5.33 25.18
C HIS A 480 -3.44 -4.87 24.01
N TYR A 481 -3.47 -5.61 22.90
CA TYR A 481 -4.35 -5.34 21.77
C TYR A 481 -5.82 -5.66 22.13
N GLU A 482 -6.09 -6.80 22.77
CA GLU A 482 -7.44 -7.11 23.25
C GLU A 482 -7.93 -6.12 24.31
N LYS A 483 -7.03 -5.61 25.16
CA LYS A 483 -7.36 -4.60 26.16
C LYS A 483 -7.65 -3.23 25.51
N MET A 484 -6.89 -2.83 24.49
CA MET A 484 -7.22 -1.65 23.68
C MET A 484 -8.54 -1.81 22.93
N GLU A 485 -8.85 -2.99 22.38
CA GLU A 485 -10.16 -3.25 21.74
C GLU A 485 -11.31 -3.20 22.75
N ARG A 486 -11.16 -3.79 23.94
CA ARG A 486 -12.18 -3.72 25.00
C ARG A 486 -12.42 -2.29 25.48
N GLN A 487 -11.36 -1.50 25.61
CA GLN A 487 -11.45 -0.10 26.03
C GLN A 487 -12.06 0.79 24.94
N ARG A 488 -11.76 0.53 23.66
CA ARG A 488 -12.45 1.18 22.54
C ARG A 488 -13.94 0.83 22.48
N ARG A 489 -14.31 -0.44 22.75
CA ARG A 489 -15.72 -0.86 22.83
C ARG A 489 -16.47 -0.24 24.00
N SER A 490 -15.81 0.09 25.11
CA SER A 490 -16.46 0.80 26.22
C SER A 490 -16.65 2.28 25.92
N ASP A 491 -15.68 2.91 25.27
CA ASP A 491 -15.72 4.34 24.96
C ASP A 491 -16.72 4.65 23.82
N SER A 492 -16.95 3.70 22.91
CA SER A 492 -17.94 3.80 21.83
C SER A 492 -19.39 3.86 22.31
N PHE A 493 -19.73 3.23 23.46
CA PHE A 493 -21.08 3.34 24.03
C PHE A 493 -21.37 4.71 24.66
N SER A 494 -20.33 5.47 25.04
CA SER A 494 -20.52 6.78 25.69
C SER A 494 -20.59 7.94 24.68
N ALA A 495 -19.92 7.82 23.53
CA ALA A 495 -19.89 8.88 22.52
C ALA A 495 -21.19 9.01 21.70
N ASP A 496 -21.94 7.90 21.53
CA ASP A 496 -23.18 7.84 20.74
C ASP A 496 -24.32 8.71 21.30
N GLU A 497 -24.39 8.94 22.62
CA GLU A 497 -25.42 9.80 23.22
C GLU A 497 -25.11 11.31 23.09
N THR A 498 -23.83 11.67 22.99
CA THR A 498 -23.39 13.09 22.92
C THR A 498 -23.27 13.61 21.48
N GLY A 499 -22.87 12.77 20.51
CA GLY A 499 -22.64 13.19 19.12
C GLY A 499 -23.91 13.52 18.33
N LEU A 500 -25.02 12.80 18.59
CA LEU A 500 -26.29 13.03 17.90
C LEU A 500 -27.03 14.31 18.34
N ASN A 501 -26.77 14.82 19.54
CA ASN A 501 -27.42 16.03 20.06
C ASN A 501 -26.76 17.32 19.56
N HIS A 502 -25.47 17.31 19.23
CA HIS A 502 -24.77 18.49 18.72
C HIS A 502 -25.09 18.79 17.24
N ALA A 503 -25.21 17.77 16.39
CA ALA A 503 -25.51 17.95 14.96
C ALA A 503 -26.93 18.46 14.67
N ARG A 504 -27.85 18.41 15.65
CA ARG A 504 -29.23 18.90 15.52
C ARG A 504 -29.46 20.30 16.09
N ALA A 505 -28.54 20.83 16.89
CA ALA A 505 -28.71 22.11 17.58
C ALA A 505 -28.13 23.32 16.82
N GLU A 506 -27.20 23.15 15.88
CA GLU A 506 -26.52 24.28 15.21
C GLU A 506 -27.24 24.86 13.98
N LYS A 507 -28.40 24.33 13.58
CA LYS A 507 -29.20 24.91 12.47
C LYS A 507 -30.15 26.04 12.87
N GLY A 508 -30.03 26.59 14.08
CA GLY A 508 -30.84 27.74 14.46
C GLY A 508 -30.35 28.49 15.68
N LYS A 509 -29.48 29.48 15.47
CA LYS A 509 -29.56 30.83 16.06
C LYS A 509 -28.32 31.67 15.71
N LYS A 510 -28.55 32.79 15.02
CA LYS A 510 -27.65 33.95 15.00
C LYS A 510 -27.69 34.60 16.40
N GLY A 511 -26.52 34.89 16.98
CA GLY A 511 -26.43 35.69 18.20
C GLY A 511 -25.02 35.65 18.80
N SER A 512 -24.36 36.80 18.79
CA SER A 512 -23.06 37.07 19.41
C SER A 512 -23.08 36.87 20.92
N ILE A 513 -22.14 36.09 21.49
CA ILE A 513 -21.68 36.26 22.89
C ILE A 513 -20.18 35.94 22.96
N SER A 514 -19.50 36.79 23.73
CA SER A 514 -18.07 36.90 24.02
C SER A 514 -17.47 35.75 24.83
N ALA A 515 -16.16 35.63 24.70
CA ALA A 515 -15.27 34.77 25.48
C ALA A 515 -15.35 35.05 26.99
N GLU A 516 -15.44 33.99 27.80
CA GLU A 516 -14.68 33.81 29.04
C GLU A 516 -15.01 32.46 29.72
N SER A 517 -14.00 31.91 30.39
CA SER A 517 -14.00 30.78 31.32
C SER A 517 -14.16 29.37 30.72
N TRP A 518 -13.03 28.66 30.57
CA TRP A 518 -12.77 27.31 31.10
C TRP A 518 -11.25 27.08 31.00
N THR A 519 -10.51 27.68 31.94
CA THR A 519 -9.13 27.29 32.28
C THR A 519 -9.20 26.56 33.61
N ASP A 520 -8.90 25.27 33.62
CA ASP A 520 -7.83 24.73 34.47
C ASP A 520 -7.72 23.21 34.36
N SER A 521 -6.46 22.75 34.38
CA SER A 521 -6.01 21.36 34.52
C SER A 521 -5.81 20.56 33.21
N LEU A 522 -4.79 20.91 32.43
CA LEU A 522 -3.93 19.94 31.73
C LEU A 522 -2.64 20.65 31.29
N LEU A 523 -1.50 19.98 31.54
CA LEU A 523 -0.15 20.40 31.16
C LEU A 523 -0.13 20.93 29.71
N VAL A 524 0.18 22.21 29.56
CA VAL A 524 0.35 22.89 28.29
C VAL A 524 1.60 22.36 27.59
N ALA A 525 1.43 21.33 26.75
CA ALA A 525 2.30 21.14 25.61
C ALA A 525 1.77 22.07 24.50
N GLN A 526 2.59 23.04 24.08
CA GLN A 526 2.27 23.89 22.94
C GLN A 526 1.95 23.00 21.72
N GLY A 527 0.75 23.18 21.16
CA GLY A 527 0.26 22.40 20.03
C GLY A 527 1.13 22.54 18.77
N PRO A 528 1.03 21.58 17.83
CA PRO A 528 1.87 21.56 16.64
C PRO A 528 1.59 22.77 15.74
N LEU A 529 2.66 23.48 15.38
CA LEU A 529 2.64 24.46 14.30
C LEU A 529 2.44 23.72 12.97
N VAL A 530 1.24 23.82 12.40
CA VAL A 530 0.93 23.38 11.04
C VAL A 530 1.29 24.53 10.10
N VAL A 531 2.29 24.35 9.25
CA VAL A 531 2.58 25.31 8.17
C VAL A 531 1.53 25.08 7.09
N ARG A 532 0.53 25.96 7.03
CA ARG A 532 -0.52 25.95 6.00
C ARG A 532 -0.04 26.62 4.73
#